data_AF-A0A954JT72-F1
#
_entry.id   AF-A0A954JT72-F1
#
_cell.length_a   1.000
_cell.length_b   1.000
_cell.length_c   1.000
_cell.angle_alpha   90.00
_cell.angle_beta   90.00
_cell.angle_gamma   90.00
#
_symmetry.space_group_name_H-M   'P 1'
#
loop_
_entity.id
_entity.type
_entity.pdbx_description
1 polymer ?
#
loop_
_entity_poly.entity_id
_entity_poly.type
_entity_poly.pdbx_seq_one_letter_code
_entity_poly.pdbx_strand_id
1 'polypeptide(L)'
;IFVVGNPQRKGDHVVPASMTTLSKVTEGYQLKADSPQGERRLELARWIVSKDNPLTPRVLANRLWYYHFGTGIVSTPSDFGYMGTRPSHPELLDWLALQIQKNGWRLKDIQKQIMLSETYQQASTYREEAARVDSDSRLLWRFPPRRLSGEEIRDTLLSVTGKLNLKMGGPGFRLYQYLQDNVATYVPLEEFGPETYRRAVYHQNARAARVDLLTDFDCPDNAFAAPRRNTTTTPLQALTLMNHQFTLDLAGFLAERLRQDAGTENVDQQIDRAFQLLYSRAPRAEEQQAARTLIAASDLEALCRAMINSNELIYLD
;
A
#
# COMPACT_ATOMS: atom_id res chain seq x y z
N ILE A 1 5.32 -20.49 35.56
CA ILE A 1 4.47 -20.92 34.42
C ILE A 1 3.43 -21.91 34.94
N PHE A 2 2.21 -21.91 34.41
CA PHE A 2 1.20 -22.91 34.76
C PHE A 2 1.16 -24.00 33.71
N VAL A 3 1.33 -25.25 34.11
CA VAL A 3 1.34 -26.40 33.20
C VAL A 3 -0.09 -26.61 32.67
N VAL A 4 -0.25 -26.51 31.34
CA VAL A 4 -1.56 -26.62 30.67
C VAL A 4 -2.60 -25.62 31.22
N GLY A 5 -2.15 -24.44 31.66
CA GLY A 5 -3.02 -23.39 32.18
C GLY A 5 -3.64 -23.68 33.56
N ASN A 6 -3.27 -24.79 34.22
CA ASN A 6 -3.77 -25.10 35.56
C ASN A 6 -3.03 -24.27 36.63
N PRO A 7 -3.71 -23.34 37.33
CA PRO A 7 -3.07 -22.47 38.32
C PRO A 7 -2.50 -23.21 39.54
N GLN A 8 -2.95 -24.44 39.80
CA GLN A 8 -2.44 -25.28 40.89
C GLN A 8 -1.18 -26.06 40.50
N ARG A 9 -0.91 -26.23 39.20
CA ARG A 9 0.24 -26.97 38.70
C ARG A 9 1.31 -25.99 38.20
N LYS A 10 2.17 -25.55 39.13
CA LYS A 10 3.34 -24.73 38.80
C LYS A 10 4.33 -25.56 38.00
N GLY A 11 4.68 -25.09 36.81
CA GLY A 11 5.77 -25.62 36.00
C GLY A 11 7.09 -24.92 36.33
N ASP A 12 8.12 -25.30 35.58
CA ASP A 12 9.47 -24.80 35.79
C ASP A 12 9.55 -23.27 35.70
N HIS A 13 10.51 -22.74 36.47
CA HIS A 13 10.81 -21.33 36.45
C HIS A 13 11.39 -20.96 35.07
N VAL A 14 10.81 -19.96 34.42
CA VAL A 14 11.28 -19.50 33.10
C VAL A 14 11.90 -18.13 33.22
N VAL A 15 13.05 -17.97 32.58
CA VAL A 15 13.81 -16.75 32.51
C VAL A 15 13.62 -16.08 31.15
N PRO A 16 13.81 -14.75 31.05
CA PRO A 16 13.78 -14.08 29.75
C PRO A 16 14.93 -14.58 28.87
N ALA A 17 14.60 -15.14 27.71
CA ALA A 17 15.57 -15.70 26.78
C ALA A 17 15.03 -15.67 25.34
N SER A 18 15.92 -15.81 24.36
CA SER A 18 15.54 -16.06 22.97
C SER A 18 14.84 -17.42 22.80
N MET A 19 14.08 -17.59 21.72
CA MET A 19 13.49 -18.90 21.39
C MET A 19 14.58 -19.92 21.04
N THR A 20 14.67 -21.00 21.81
CA THR A 20 15.67 -22.07 21.62
C THR A 20 15.56 -22.77 20.26
N THR A 21 14.37 -22.78 19.66
CA THR A 21 14.15 -23.29 18.30
C THR A 21 14.93 -22.53 17.23
N LEU A 22 15.28 -21.27 17.50
CA LEU A 22 16.03 -20.40 16.60
C LEU A 22 17.53 -20.39 16.89
N SER A 23 17.99 -21.08 17.94
CA SER A 23 19.41 -21.15 18.32
C SER A 23 20.32 -21.82 17.29
N LYS A 24 19.75 -22.55 16.32
CA LYS A 24 20.50 -23.11 15.18
C LYS A 24 20.85 -22.07 14.11
N VAL A 25 20.14 -20.92 14.11
CA VAL A 25 20.26 -19.87 13.09
C VAL A 25 20.92 -18.62 13.65
N THR A 26 20.66 -18.30 14.92
CA THR A 26 21.23 -17.16 15.63
C THR A 26 21.53 -17.57 17.05
N GLU A 27 22.71 -17.23 17.57
CA GLU A 27 23.07 -17.53 18.94
C GLU A 27 22.00 -17.01 19.91
N GLY A 28 21.61 -17.86 20.86
CA GLY A 28 20.59 -17.49 21.83
C GLY A 28 21.13 -16.58 22.92
N TYR A 29 20.24 -15.83 23.57
CA TYR A 29 20.56 -15.08 24.79
C TYR A 29 19.67 -15.52 25.94
N GLN A 30 20.16 -15.33 27.16
CA GLN A 30 19.42 -15.56 28.40
C GLN A 30 19.76 -14.48 29.40
N LEU A 31 18.74 -13.92 30.04
CA LEU A 31 18.86 -12.92 31.09
C LEU A 31 18.51 -13.49 32.46
N LYS A 32 18.76 -12.71 33.50
CA LYS A 32 18.33 -13.05 34.86
C LYS A 32 16.80 -12.93 34.97
N ALA A 33 16.22 -13.71 35.88
CA ALA A 33 14.78 -13.74 36.13
C ALA A 33 14.20 -12.36 36.50
N ASP A 34 14.99 -11.55 37.19
CA ASP A 34 14.67 -10.25 37.75
C ASP A 34 15.13 -9.07 36.89
N SER A 35 15.72 -9.32 35.70
CA SER A 35 16.16 -8.25 34.79
C SER A 35 15.01 -7.25 34.52
N PRO A 36 15.25 -5.93 34.57
CA PRO A 36 14.23 -4.92 34.31
C PRO A 36 13.60 -5.05 32.91
N GLN A 37 12.36 -4.58 32.75
CA GLN A 37 11.65 -4.68 31.47
C GLN A 37 12.39 -3.98 30.31
N GLY A 38 13.05 -2.86 30.59
CA GLY A 38 13.85 -2.14 29.59
C GLY A 38 15.00 -2.98 29.05
N GLU A 39 15.73 -3.67 29.92
CA GLU A 39 16.83 -4.56 29.55
C GLU A 39 16.33 -5.75 28.71
N ARG A 40 15.20 -6.36 29.11
CA ARG A 40 14.59 -7.47 28.36
C ARG A 40 14.24 -7.06 26.92
N ARG A 41 13.65 -5.87 26.74
CA ARG A 41 13.29 -5.35 25.40
C ARG A 41 14.52 -4.99 24.58
N LEU A 42 15.54 -4.42 25.23
CA LEU A 42 16.80 -4.05 24.57
C LEU A 42 17.55 -5.27 24.05
N GLU A 43 17.67 -6.33 24.85
CA GLU A 43 18.36 -7.55 24.46
C GLU A 43 17.61 -8.32 23.38
N LEU A 44 16.26 -8.35 23.43
CA LEU A 44 15.46 -8.85 22.32
C LEU A 44 15.72 -8.05 21.02
N ALA A 45 15.76 -6.72 21.10
CA ALA A 45 16.03 -5.88 19.95
C ALA A 45 17.43 -6.15 19.36
N ARG A 46 18.46 -6.24 20.22
CA ARG A 46 19.84 -6.58 19.83
C ARG A 46 19.93 -7.94 19.16
N TRP A 47 19.23 -8.93 19.70
CA TRP A 47 19.17 -10.28 19.11
C TRP A 47 18.47 -10.29 17.74
N ILE A 48 17.37 -9.55 17.58
CA ILE A 48 16.66 -9.42 16.30
C ILE A 48 17.57 -8.81 15.23
N VAL A 49 18.30 -7.74 15.54
CA VAL A 49 19.16 -7.05 14.57
C VAL A 49 20.63 -7.51 14.60
N SER A 50 20.91 -8.64 15.27
CA SER A 50 22.26 -9.19 15.36
C SER A 50 22.83 -9.45 13.97
N LYS A 51 24.15 -9.25 13.82
CA LYS A 51 24.86 -9.56 12.57
C LYS A 51 24.77 -11.05 12.22
N ASP A 52 24.67 -11.89 13.25
CA ASP A 52 24.54 -13.34 13.13
C ASP A 52 23.09 -13.78 12.93
N ASN A 53 22.14 -12.84 12.81
CA ASN A 53 20.76 -13.13 12.46
C ASN A 53 20.48 -12.83 10.98
N PRO A 54 20.48 -13.85 10.10
CA PRO A 54 20.22 -13.65 8.68
C PRO A 54 18.75 -13.44 8.35
N LEU A 55 17.82 -13.76 9.26
CA LEU A 55 16.38 -13.71 8.97
C LEU A 55 15.88 -12.26 8.86
N THR A 56 16.25 -11.41 9.81
CA THR A 56 15.82 -10.01 9.85
C THR A 56 16.13 -9.24 8.57
N PRO A 57 17.38 -9.23 8.04
CA PRO A 57 17.67 -8.53 6.80
C PRO A 57 17.03 -9.18 5.57
N ARG A 58 16.87 -10.52 5.53
CA ARG A 58 16.17 -11.21 4.43
C ARG A 58 14.68 -10.87 4.38
N VAL A 59 14.00 -10.93 5.53
CA VAL A 59 12.58 -10.56 5.63
C VAL A 59 12.39 -9.10 5.24
N LEU A 60 13.27 -8.20 5.69
CA LEU A 60 13.22 -6.79 5.33
C LEU A 60 13.49 -6.55 3.84
N ALA A 61 14.51 -7.18 3.26
CA ALA A 61 14.80 -7.11 1.84
C ALA A 61 13.61 -7.56 0.98
N ASN A 62 13.01 -8.69 1.34
CA ASN A 62 11.82 -9.19 0.66
C ASN A 62 10.61 -8.28 0.81
N ARG A 63 10.45 -7.63 1.97
CA ARG A 63 9.36 -6.67 2.23
C ARG A 63 9.53 -5.42 1.36
N LEU A 64 10.75 -4.89 1.25
CA LEU A 64 11.05 -3.77 0.37
C LEU A 64 10.81 -4.13 -1.10
N TRP A 65 11.27 -5.31 -1.52
CA TRP A 65 11.02 -5.84 -2.86
C TRP A 65 9.51 -5.95 -3.14
N TYR A 66 8.76 -6.56 -2.22
CA TYR A 66 7.31 -6.70 -2.31
C TYR A 66 6.59 -5.35 -2.49
N TYR A 67 7.01 -4.29 -1.78
CA TYR A 67 6.38 -2.97 -1.94
C TYR A 67 6.65 -2.32 -3.31
N HIS A 68 7.76 -2.67 -3.96
CA HIS A 68 8.08 -2.17 -5.30
C HIS A 68 7.41 -2.98 -6.42
N PHE A 69 7.40 -4.32 -6.30
CA PHE A 69 6.96 -5.23 -7.36
C PHE A 69 5.59 -5.87 -7.11
N GLY A 70 4.92 -5.57 -6.00
CA GLY A 70 3.64 -6.20 -5.58
C GLY A 70 3.75 -7.65 -5.11
N THR A 71 4.82 -8.37 -5.49
CA THR A 71 5.13 -9.72 -5.03
C THR A 71 6.58 -9.78 -4.56
N GLY A 72 6.81 -10.37 -3.38
CA GLY A 72 8.16 -10.58 -2.85
C GLY A 72 8.90 -11.69 -3.59
N ILE A 73 10.23 -11.68 -3.51
CA ILE A 73 11.08 -12.80 -3.94
C ILE A 73 10.61 -14.11 -3.27
N VAL A 74 10.29 -14.02 -1.98
CA VAL A 74 9.44 -14.98 -1.25
C VAL A 74 8.02 -14.41 -1.25
N SER A 75 7.06 -15.11 -1.86
CA SER A 75 5.69 -14.58 -2.04
C SER A 75 4.85 -14.60 -0.76
N THR A 76 5.40 -15.15 0.33
CA THR A 76 4.85 -15.16 1.69
C THR A 76 5.65 -14.21 2.60
N PRO A 77 5.35 -12.89 2.64
CA PRO A 77 6.23 -11.90 3.28
C PRO A 77 6.47 -12.07 4.78
N SER A 78 5.61 -12.82 5.47
CA SER A 78 5.72 -13.10 6.91
C SER A 78 5.95 -14.57 7.25
N ASP A 79 6.14 -15.43 6.24
CA ASP A 79 6.50 -16.84 6.44
C ASP A 79 7.68 -17.22 5.55
N PHE A 80 8.84 -17.32 6.18
CA PHE A 80 10.12 -17.77 5.60
C PHE A 80 10.46 -19.20 6.06
N GLY A 81 9.55 -19.83 6.79
CA GLY A 81 9.72 -21.19 7.30
C GLY A 81 9.29 -22.24 6.28
N TYR A 82 9.06 -23.45 6.78
CA TYR A 82 8.69 -24.60 5.94
C TYR A 82 7.32 -24.44 5.26
N MET A 83 6.41 -23.67 5.88
CA MET A 83 5.08 -23.37 5.31
C MET A 83 5.12 -22.16 4.36
N GLY A 84 6.25 -21.45 4.32
CA GLY A 84 6.51 -20.38 3.38
C GLY A 84 6.89 -20.88 1.99
N THR A 85 6.86 -19.96 1.04
CA THR A 85 7.32 -20.24 -0.33
C THR A 85 8.83 -20.14 -0.44
N ARG A 86 9.41 -20.89 -1.38
CA ARG A 86 10.84 -20.74 -1.69
C ARG A 86 11.10 -19.42 -2.45
N PRO A 87 12.25 -18.77 -2.24
CA PRO A 87 12.61 -17.57 -2.99
C PRO A 87 12.72 -17.89 -4.49
N SER A 88 12.19 -17.02 -5.35
CA SER A 88 12.41 -17.12 -6.81
C SER A 88 13.87 -16.89 -7.17
N HIS A 89 14.52 -15.95 -6.48
CA HIS A 89 15.91 -15.53 -6.71
C HIS A 89 16.67 -15.54 -5.37
N PRO A 90 17.12 -16.70 -4.87
CA PRO A 90 17.75 -16.82 -3.55
C PRO A 90 19.02 -15.96 -3.42
N GLU A 91 19.87 -15.95 -4.44
CA GLU A 91 21.12 -15.18 -4.43
C GLU A 91 20.87 -13.67 -4.39
N LEU A 92 19.84 -13.19 -5.10
CA LEU A 92 19.42 -11.79 -5.07
C LEU A 92 18.91 -11.40 -3.69
N LEU A 93 18.07 -12.25 -3.08
CA LEU A 93 17.56 -12.01 -1.73
C LEU A 93 18.70 -11.91 -0.71
N ASP A 94 19.67 -12.81 -0.79
CA ASP A 94 20.86 -12.81 0.07
C ASP A 94 21.72 -11.58 -0.17
N TRP A 95 21.92 -11.19 -1.42
CA TRP A 95 22.65 -9.98 -1.77
C TRP A 95 21.98 -8.73 -1.19
N LEU A 96 20.67 -8.56 -1.38
CA LEU A 96 19.91 -7.43 -0.84
C LEU A 96 19.98 -7.38 0.69
N ALA A 97 19.84 -8.53 1.36
CA ALA A 97 19.94 -8.64 2.81
C ALA A 97 21.32 -8.17 3.32
N LEU A 98 22.40 -8.59 2.66
CA LEU A 98 23.75 -8.16 2.99
C LEU A 98 23.96 -6.66 2.73
N GLN A 99 23.37 -6.08 1.68
CA GLN A 99 23.46 -4.63 1.41
C GLN A 99 22.78 -3.81 2.51
N ILE A 100 21.63 -4.25 3.04
CA ILE A 100 20.95 -3.57 4.14
C ILE A 100 21.86 -3.48 5.37
N GLN A 101 22.50 -4.59 5.75
CA GLN A 101 23.42 -4.61 6.89
C GLN A 101 24.68 -3.78 6.62
N LYS A 102 25.29 -3.90 5.44
CA LYS A 102 26.49 -3.14 5.05
C LYS A 102 26.26 -1.62 5.05
N ASN A 103 25.07 -1.17 4.66
CA ASN A 103 24.70 0.25 4.63
C ASN A 103 24.13 0.75 5.96
N GLY A 104 24.34 0.03 7.07
CA GLY A 104 23.92 0.46 8.40
C GLY A 104 22.40 0.59 8.53
N TRP A 105 21.63 -0.29 7.88
CA TRP A 105 20.17 -0.33 7.92
C TRP A 105 19.47 0.91 7.32
N ARG A 106 20.18 1.72 6.52
CA ARG A 106 19.62 2.86 5.80
C ARG A 106 18.76 2.38 4.62
N LEU A 107 17.45 2.34 4.81
CA LEU A 107 16.51 1.79 3.82
C LEU A 107 16.49 2.57 2.50
N LYS A 108 16.78 3.88 2.53
CA LYS A 108 16.76 4.73 1.33
C LYS A 108 17.80 4.29 0.30
N ASP A 109 18.96 3.82 0.75
CA ASP A 109 20.05 3.42 -0.15
C ASP A 109 19.66 2.17 -0.95
N ILE A 110 19.10 1.17 -0.28
CA ILE A 110 18.65 -0.07 -0.94
C ILE A 110 17.43 0.15 -1.83
N GLN A 111 16.47 1.00 -1.41
CA GLN A 111 15.33 1.37 -2.26
C GLN A 111 15.81 2.08 -3.53
N LYS A 112 16.77 3.01 -3.41
CA LYS A 112 17.38 3.66 -4.57
C LYS A 112 18.05 2.65 -5.50
N GLN A 113 18.76 1.67 -4.96
CA GLN A 113 19.37 0.61 -5.78
C GLN A 113 18.33 -0.22 -6.52
N ILE A 114 17.23 -0.61 -5.86
CA ILE A 114 16.12 -1.32 -6.51
C ILE A 114 15.53 -0.46 -7.64
N MET A 115 15.18 0.79 -7.35
CA MET A 115 14.53 1.70 -8.32
C MET A 115 15.42 2.09 -9.51
N LEU A 116 16.74 2.01 -9.36
CA LEU A 116 17.71 2.26 -10.43
C LEU A 116 18.15 0.98 -11.16
N SER A 117 17.63 -0.18 -10.78
CA SER A 117 17.91 -1.43 -11.49
C SER A 117 17.19 -1.48 -12.83
N GLU A 118 17.78 -2.16 -13.80
CA GLU A 118 17.12 -2.43 -15.09
C GLU A 118 15.77 -3.13 -14.87
N THR A 119 15.70 -4.07 -13.91
CA THR A 119 14.48 -4.80 -13.56
C THR A 119 13.33 -3.89 -13.12
N TYR A 120 13.60 -2.84 -12.34
CA TYR A 120 12.55 -1.89 -11.94
C TYR A 120 12.15 -0.95 -13.07
N GLN A 121 13.07 -0.64 -13.98
CA GLN A 121 12.87 0.28 -15.10
C GLN A 121 12.35 -0.40 -16.38
N GLN A 122 12.14 -1.72 -16.34
CA GLN A 122 11.53 -2.48 -17.44
C GLN A 122 10.11 -1.99 -17.73
N ALA A 123 9.71 -2.07 -19.00
CA ALA A 123 8.31 -1.88 -19.38
C ALA A 123 7.44 -3.06 -18.90
N SER A 124 6.14 -2.83 -18.69
CA SER A 124 5.14 -3.87 -18.41
C SER A 124 4.58 -4.56 -19.66
N THR A 125 5.10 -4.22 -20.86
CA THR A 125 4.60 -4.71 -22.15
C THR A 125 4.51 -6.24 -22.17
N TYR A 126 3.34 -6.73 -22.57
CA TYR A 126 3.07 -8.16 -22.62
C TYR A 126 3.86 -8.83 -23.75
N ARG A 127 4.50 -9.97 -23.43
CA ARG A 127 5.20 -10.84 -24.38
C ARG A 127 4.61 -12.24 -24.28
N GLU A 128 3.95 -12.70 -25.33
CA GLU A 128 3.22 -13.97 -25.32
C GLU A 128 4.13 -15.16 -25.02
N GLU A 129 5.32 -15.22 -25.63
CA GLU A 129 6.28 -16.31 -25.41
C GLU A 129 6.73 -16.41 -23.94
N ALA A 130 6.99 -15.26 -23.29
CA ALA A 130 7.38 -15.22 -21.89
C ALA A 130 6.22 -15.59 -20.96
N ALA A 131 5.01 -15.13 -21.26
CA ALA A 131 3.82 -15.44 -20.49
C ALA A 131 3.42 -16.93 -20.55
N ARG A 132 3.77 -17.65 -21.63
CA ARG A 132 3.61 -19.12 -21.70
C ARG A 132 4.52 -19.86 -20.73
N VAL A 133 5.68 -19.29 -20.39
CA VAL A 133 6.63 -19.87 -19.42
C VAL A 133 6.31 -19.43 -18.00
N ASP A 134 5.97 -18.15 -17.81
CA ASP A 134 5.74 -17.51 -16.52
C ASP A 134 4.64 -16.44 -16.67
N SER A 135 3.39 -16.85 -16.53
CA SER A 135 2.23 -15.95 -16.63
C SER A 135 2.24 -14.87 -15.55
N ASP A 136 2.76 -15.20 -14.37
CA ASP A 136 2.74 -14.36 -13.18
C ASP A 136 3.88 -13.33 -13.16
N SER A 137 4.77 -13.37 -14.17
CA SER A 137 5.96 -12.51 -14.24
C SER A 137 6.87 -12.66 -12.99
N ARG A 138 6.88 -13.84 -12.36
CA ARG A 138 7.70 -14.18 -11.19
C ARG A 138 9.21 -14.14 -11.47
N LEU A 139 9.59 -14.40 -12.72
CA LEU A 139 10.95 -14.30 -13.24
C LEU A 139 11.29 -12.89 -13.75
N LEU A 140 10.37 -11.92 -13.57
CA LEU A 140 10.61 -10.50 -13.82
C LEU A 140 11.03 -10.22 -15.26
N TRP A 141 10.35 -10.88 -16.20
CA TRP A 141 10.53 -10.64 -17.64
C TRP A 141 9.85 -9.35 -18.11
N ARG A 142 9.05 -8.72 -17.26
CA ARG A 142 8.45 -7.39 -17.39
C ARG A 142 8.21 -6.81 -16.01
N PHE A 143 7.95 -5.50 -15.94
CA PHE A 143 7.41 -4.93 -14.71
C PHE A 143 5.97 -5.45 -14.48
N PRO A 144 5.64 -6.01 -13.31
CA PRO A 144 4.30 -6.52 -13.03
C PRO A 144 3.33 -5.35 -12.83
N PRO A 145 2.21 -5.30 -13.58
CA PRO A 145 1.19 -4.28 -13.37
C PRO A 145 0.70 -4.29 -11.92
N ARG A 146 0.59 -3.11 -11.31
CA ARG A 146 0.21 -2.96 -9.90
C ARG A 146 -1.03 -2.09 -9.79
N ARG A 147 -2.04 -2.61 -9.11
CA ARG A 147 -3.21 -1.83 -8.72
C ARG A 147 -2.89 -0.89 -7.56
N LEU A 148 -3.37 0.35 -7.65
CA LEU A 148 -3.32 1.31 -6.54
C LEU A 148 -4.16 0.82 -5.35
N SER A 149 -3.68 1.07 -4.13
CA SER A 149 -4.46 0.82 -2.91
C SER A 149 -5.50 1.92 -2.66
N GLY A 150 -6.47 1.67 -1.77
CA GLY A 150 -7.49 2.67 -1.44
C GLY A 150 -6.92 4.03 -1.01
N GLU A 151 -5.82 4.05 -0.25
CA GLU A 151 -5.13 5.30 0.12
C GLU A 151 -4.48 5.99 -1.07
N GLU A 152 -3.86 5.24 -1.96
CA GLU A 152 -3.23 5.76 -3.17
C GLU A 152 -4.28 6.32 -4.13
N ILE A 153 -5.39 5.61 -4.34
CA ILE A 153 -6.53 6.08 -5.13
C ILE A 153 -7.03 7.40 -4.55
N ARG A 154 -7.28 7.45 -3.23
CA ARG A 154 -7.74 8.67 -2.55
C ARG A 154 -6.78 9.84 -2.77
N ASP A 155 -5.49 9.64 -2.54
CA ASP A 155 -4.47 10.69 -2.66
C ASP A 155 -4.29 11.12 -4.13
N THR A 156 -4.36 10.19 -5.09
CA THR A 156 -4.34 10.45 -6.53
C THR A 156 -5.51 11.36 -6.92
N LEU A 157 -6.73 11.04 -6.50
CA LEU A 157 -7.91 11.85 -6.83
C LEU A 157 -7.82 13.28 -6.25
N LEU A 158 -7.30 13.43 -5.03
CA LEU A 158 -7.03 14.75 -4.47
C LEU A 158 -5.93 15.51 -5.23
N SER A 159 -4.90 14.80 -5.71
CA SER A 159 -3.77 15.40 -6.42
C SER A 159 -4.20 15.94 -7.79
N VAL A 160 -4.92 15.13 -8.57
CA VAL A 160 -5.36 15.51 -9.93
C VAL A 160 -6.42 16.62 -9.91
N THR A 161 -7.17 16.76 -8.82
CA THR A 161 -8.09 17.89 -8.59
C THR A 161 -7.42 19.12 -7.98
N GLY A 162 -6.17 19.02 -7.55
CA GLY A 162 -5.45 20.12 -6.90
C GLY A 162 -5.91 20.40 -5.46
N LYS A 163 -6.65 19.46 -4.85
CA LYS A 163 -7.15 19.59 -3.47
C LYS A 163 -6.21 18.98 -2.41
N LEU A 164 -5.22 18.18 -2.83
CA LEU A 164 -4.32 17.48 -1.91
C LEU A 164 -3.50 18.45 -1.04
N ASN A 165 -3.71 18.38 0.26
CA ASN A 165 -2.93 19.08 1.27
C ASN A 165 -1.70 18.24 1.67
N LEU A 166 -0.51 18.77 1.36
CA LEU A 166 0.79 18.15 1.62
C LEU A 166 1.41 18.50 2.99
N LYS A 167 0.69 19.22 3.87
CA LYS A 167 1.18 19.59 5.21
C LYS A 167 1.66 18.34 5.96
N MET A 168 2.88 18.40 6.48
CA MET A 168 3.48 17.32 7.26
C MET A 168 3.32 17.55 8.78
N GLY A 169 3.19 16.48 9.55
CA GLY A 169 3.11 16.52 11.02
C GLY A 169 1.80 17.09 11.60
N GLY A 170 1.72 17.27 12.91
CA GLY A 170 0.49 17.74 13.57
C GLY A 170 -0.63 16.69 13.59
N PRO A 171 -1.82 17.05 14.11
CA PRO A 171 -2.93 16.11 14.28
C PRO A 171 -3.42 15.57 12.93
N GLY A 172 -3.82 14.30 12.93
CA GLY A 172 -4.47 13.65 11.79
C GLY A 172 -5.92 14.08 11.60
N PHE A 173 -6.60 13.48 10.63
CA PHE A 173 -8.03 13.68 10.36
C PHE A 173 -8.80 12.37 10.46
N ARG A 174 -10.12 12.44 10.54
CA ARG A 174 -11.01 11.27 10.58
C ARG A 174 -11.92 11.30 9.35
N LEU A 175 -12.21 10.10 8.84
CA LEU A 175 -13.22 9.87 7.79
C LEU A 175 -14.50 9.27 8.39
N TYR A 176 -14.66 9.45 9.70
CA TYR A 176 -15.81 9.03 10.47
C TYR A 176 -16.08 10.04 11.58
N GLN A 177 -17.34 10.12 12.00
CA GLN A 177 -17.76 10.74 13.24
C GLN A 177 -17.62 9.72 14.38
N TYR A 178 -17.06 10.17 15.50
CA TYR A 178 -16.96 9.37 16.72
C TYR A 178 -18.10 9.78 17.65
N LEU A 179 -18.98 8.83 17.95
CA LEU A 179 -20.08 9.01 18.88
C LEU A 179 -19.83 8.10 20.09
N GLN A 180 -20.07 8.62 21.29
CA GLN A 180 -19.93 7.83 22.51
C GLN A 180 -21.18 8.02 23.36
N ASP A 181 -22.02 6.98 23.37
CA ASP A 181 -23.18 6.87 24.26
C ASP A 181 -23.27 5.43 24.78
N ASN A 182 -22.74 5.21 25.99
CA ASN A 182 -22.47 3.90 26.62
C ASN A 182 -21.48 2.98 25.85
N VAL A 183 -21.44 3.06 24.52
CA VAL A 183 -20.54 2.33 23.61
C VAL A 183 -19.95 3.31 22.59
N ALA A 184 -18.75 3.00 22.09
CA ALA A 184 -18.09 3.73 21.02
C ALA A 184 -18.66 3.33 19.65
N THR A 185 -19.23 4.29 18.93
CA THR A 185 -19.77 4.12 17.57
C THR A 185 -19.01 4.99 16.58
N TYR A 186 -18.75 4.44 15.40
CA TYR A 186 -18.01 5.09 14.32
C TYR A 186 -18.91 5.14 13.09
N VAL A 187 -19.34 6.35 12.70
CA VAL A 187 -20.22 6.56 11.55
C VAL A 187 -19.39 7.15 10.41
N PRO A 188 -19.31 6.55 9.22
CA PRO A 188 -18.60 7.13 8.07
C PRO A 188 -19.06 8.56 7.78
N LEU A 189 -18.14 9.41 7.30
CA LEU A 189 -18.50 10.75 6.86
C LEU A 189 -19.22 10.71 5.50
N GLU A 190 -20.33 11.43 5.41
CA GLU A 190 -21.04 11.66 4.14
C GLU A 190 -20.46 12.88 3.39
N GLU A 191 -20.03 13.90 4.12
CA GLU A 191 -19.47 15.13 3.58
C GLU A 191 -17.96 15.24 3.82
N PHE A 192 -17.24 15.71 2.81
CA PHE A 192 -15.80 15.86 2.84
C PHE A 192 -15.42 17.33 2.66
N GLY A 193 -14.51 17.81 3.51
CA GLY A 193 -14.03 19.19 3.47
C GLY A 193 -12.51 19.29 3.42
N PRO A 194 -11.95 20.52 3.33
CA PRO A 194 -10.51 20.78 3.27
C PRO A 194 -9.69 20.07 4.36
N GLU A 195 -10.25 19.91 5.56
CA GLU A 195 -9.61 19.20 6.67
C GLU A 195 -9.37 17.70 6.39
N THR A 196 -10.19 17.11 5.52
CA THR A 196 -10.06 15.71 5.10
C THR A 196 -9.19 15.54 3.86
N TYR A 197 -8.84 16.62 3.15
CA TYR A 197 -8.10 16.57 1.88
C TYR A 197 -6.58 16.42 2.07
N ARG A 198 -6.18 15.85 3.19
CA ARG A 198 -4.79 15.58 3.52
C ARG A 198 -4.42 14.16 3.12
N ARG A 199 -3.14 13.93 2.84
CA ARG A 199 -2.59 12.60 2.55
C ARG A 199 -3.13 11.55 3.50
N ALA A 200 -3.63 10.44 2.96
CA ALA A 200 -4.28 9.35 3.68
C ALA A 200 -3.42 8.76 4.81
N VAL A 201 -2.09 8.90 4.76
CA VAL A 201 -1.18 8.52 5.86
C VAL A 201 -1.48 9.23 7.19
N TYR A 202 -2.16 10.38 7.16
CA TYR A 202 -2.60 11.12 8.34
C TYR A 202 -4.02 10.78 8.79
N HIS A 203 -4.70 9.86 8.12
CA HIS A 203 -6.01 9.38 8.53
C HIS A 203 -5.90 8.55 9.81
N GLN A 204 -6.72 8.87 10.81
CA GLN A 204 -6.83 8.09 12.03
C GLN A 204 -7.71 6.88 11.80
N ASN A 205 -7.14 5.69 12.01
CA ASN A 205 -7.86 4.42 11.98
C ASN A 205 -8.33 4.04 13.39
N ALA A 206 -9.62 3.74 13.54
CA ALA A 206 -10.14 3.09 14.74
C ALA A 206 -10.44 1.62 14.45
N ARG A 207 -10.15 0.72 15.40
CA ARG A 207 -10.26 -0.74 15.21
C ARG A 207 -11.65 -1.20 14.77
N ALA A 208 -12.71 -0.55 15.24
CA ALA A 208 -14.09 -0.89 14.91
C ALA A 208 -14.69 0.01 13.80
N ALA A 209 -13.94 1.01 13.31
CA ALA A 209 -14.44 1.88 12.26
C ALA A 209 -14.30 1.18 10.91
N ARG A 210 -15.38 1.22 10.14
CA ARG A 210 -15.33 1.00 8.69
C ARG A 210 -15.31 2.37 8.02
N VAL A 211 -14.49 2.49 6.98
CA VAL A 211 -14.37 3.71 6.17
C VAL A 211 -14.68 3.33 4.74
N ASP A 212 -15.80 3.81 4.21
CA ASP A 212 -16.46 3.26 3.02
C ASP A 212 -15.50 3.11 1.84
N LEU A 213 -14.95 4.22 1.32
CA LEU A 213 -14.02 4.15 0.18
C LEU A 213 -12.78 3.30 0.45
N LEU A 214 -12.11 3.46 1.59
CA LEU A 214 -10.86 2.72 1.85
C LEU A 214 -11.12 1.22 2.04
N THR A 215 -12.21 0.87 2.72
CA THR A 215 -12.59 -0.52 3.01
C THR A 215 -12.98 -1.24 1.73
N ASP A 216 -13.74 -0.59 0.84
CA ASP A 216 -14.12 -1.15 -0.45
C ASP A 216 -12.90 -1.45 -1.33
N PHE A 217 -11.84 -0.64 -1.21
CA PHE A 217 -10.56 -0.81 -1.91
C PHE A 217 -9.52 -1.59 -1.10
N ASP A 218 -9.99 -2.64 -0.41
CA ASP A 218 -9.18 -3.65 0.28
C ASP A 218 -8.24 -3.07 1.37
N CYS A 219 -8.66 -2.01 2.07
CA CYS A 219 -7.96 -1.57 3.28
C CYS A 219 -7.96 -2.71 4.31
N PRO A 220 -6.80 -3.12 4.85
CA PRO A 220 -6.73 -4.17 5.83
C PRO A 220 -7.48 -3.84 7.12
N ASP A 221 -8.06 -4.86 7.74
CA ASP A 221 -8.67 -4.71 9.06
C ASP A 221 -7.60 -4.37 10.11
N ASN A 222 -7.78 -3.21 10.75
CA ASN A 222 -6.89 -2.67 11.78
C ASN A 222 -6.81 -3.54 13.05
N ALA A 223 -7.71 -4.51 13.23
CA ALA A 223 -7.68 -5.47 14.32
C ALA A 223 -6.68 -6.62 14.10
N PHE A 224 -6.27 -6.87 12.85
CA PHE A 224 -5.44 -8.02 12.49
C PHE A 224 -4.13 -7.63 11.81
N ALA A 225 -3.14 -8.53 11.87
CA ALA A 225 -1.92 -8.37 11.12
C ALA A 225 -2.18 -8.71 9.63
N ALA A 226 -1.83 -7.78 8.74
CA ALA A 226 -1.94 -7.97 7.30
C ALA A 226 -0.54 -7.98 6.65
N PRO A 227 0.08 -9.17 6.48
CA PRO A 227 1.41 -9.27 5.91
C PRO A 227 1.43 -8.96 4.40
N ARG A 228 0.30 -9.15 3.74
CA ARG A 228 0.00 -8.81 2.36
C ARG A 228 -1.37 -8.15 2.32
N ARG A 229 -1.53 -7.14 1.47
CA ARG A 229 -2.84 -6.53 1.20
C ARG A 229 -3.57 -7.40 0.16
N ASN A 230 -4.85 -7.64 0.36
CA ASN A 230 -5.67 -8.27 -0.67
C ASN A 230 -5.87 -7.29 -1.81
N THR A 231 -5.94 -7.79 -3.03
CA THR A 231 -6.25 -6.96 -4.20
C THR A 231 -7.36 -7.67 -4.94
N THR A 232 -8.55 -7.13 -4.84
CA THR A 232 -9.74 -7.65 -5.51
C THR A 232 -10.09 -6.75 -6.68
N THR A 233 -10.85 -7.28 -7.63
CA THR A 233 -11.49 -6.51 -8.71
C THR A 233 -12.94 -6.88 -8.69
N THR A 234 -13.75 -6.04 -8.04
CA THR A 234 -15.18 -6.30 -7.85
C THR A 234 -16.03 -5.22 -8.51
N PRO A 235 -17.25 -5.56 -8.98
CA PRO A 235 -18.19 -4.56 -9.43
C PRO A 235 -18.50 -3.50 -8.36
N LEU A 236 -18.47 -3.88 -7.07
CA LEU A 236 -18.68 -2.96 -5.96
C LEU A 236 -17.66 -1.82 -5.98
N GLN A 237 -16.37 -2.11 -6.17
CA GLN A 237 -15.33 -1.06 -6.22
C GLN A 237 -15.56 -0.05 -7.35
N ALA A 238 -15.95 -0.53 -8.54
CA ALA A 238 -16.28 0.33 -9.67
C ALA A 238 -17.55 1.17 -9.38
N LEU A 239 -18.55 0.58 -8.73
CA LEU A 239 -19.76 1.29 -8.32
C LEU A 239 -19.49 2.30 -7.20
N THR A 240 -18.57 2.01 -6.28
CA THR A 240 -18.13 2.94 -5.24
C THR A 240 -17.45 4.14 -5.86
N LEU A 241 -16.48 3.97 -6.76
CA LEU A 241 -15.89 5.12 -7.46
C LEU A 241 -16.93 5.89 -8.29
N MET A 242 -17.87 5.19 -8.91
CA MET A 242 -18.91 5.85 -9.67
C MET A 242 -19.85 6.68 -8.77
N ASN A 243 -20.26 6.19 -7.61
CA ASN A 243 -21.41 6.76 -6.88
C ASN A 243 -21.09 7.38 -5.52
N HIS A 244 -19.89 7.18 -4.98
CA HIS A 244 -19.54 7.72 -3.67
C HIS A 244 -19.43 9.25 -3.71
N GLN A 245 -20.00 9.93 -2.71
CA GLN A 245 -20.08 11.40 -2.66
C GLN A 245 -18.71 12.07 -2.85
N PHE A 246 -17.69 11.59 -2.13
CA PHE A 246 -16.29 12.02 -2.31
C PHE A 246 -15.84 12.03 -3.79
N THR A 247 -16.16 11.00 -4.57
CA THR A 247 -15.74 10.93 -5.98
C THR A 247 -16.55 11.88 -6.86
N LEU A 248 -17.85 12.05 -6.56
CA LEU A 248 -18.70 13.02 -7.25
C LEU A 248 -18.21 14.45 -7.03
N ASP A 249 -17.88 14.81 -5.79
CA ASP A 249 -17.33 16.13 -5.45
C ASP A 249 -16.01 16.39 -6.20
N LEU A 250 -15.14 15.38 -6.24
CA LEU A 250 -13.86 15.47 -6.96
C LEU A 250 -14.02 15.56 -8.47
N ALA A 251 -15.02 14.90 -9.06
CA ALA A 251 -15.33 15.07 -10.48
C ALA A 251 -15.71 16.52 -10.79
N GLY A 252 -16.51 17.16 -9.91
CA GLY A 252 -16.81 18.58 -9.98
C GLY A 252 -15.56 19.48 -9.85
N PHE A 253 -14.70 19.20 -8.86
CA PHE A 253 -13.45 19.95 -8.70
C PHE A 253 -12.48 19.75 -9.87
N LEU A 254 -12.45 18.56 -10.48
CA LEU A 254 -11.65 18.32 -11.67
C LEU A 254 -12.17 19.14 -12.85
N ALA A 255 -13.47 19.10 -13.12
CA ALA A 255 -14.08 19.87 -14.19
C ALA A 255 -13.80 21.38 -14.03
N GLU A 256 -13.87 21.89 -12.79
CA GLU A 256 -13.53 23.27 -12.50
C GLU A 256 -12.06 23.59 -12.76
N ARG A 257 -11.14 22.70 -12.34
CA ARG A 257 -9.72 22.84 -12.64
C ARG A 257 -9.46 22.83 -14.14
N LEU A 258 -10.14 21.97 -14.90
CA LEU A 258 -9.99 21.90 -16.36
C LEU A 258 -10.45 23.21 -17.03
N ARG A 259 -11.56 23.79 -16.58
CA ARG A 259 -12.03 25.10 -17.05
C ARG A 259 -11.02 26.22 -16.75
N GLN A 260 -10.36 26.17 -15.60
CA GLN A 260 -9.33 27.14 -15.22
C GLN A 260 -8.03 26.97 -16.03
N ASP A 261 -7.58 25.73 -16.22
CA ASP A 261 -6.33 25.42 -16.90
C ASP A 261 -6.42 25.59 -18.43
N ALA A 262 -7.57 25.30 -19.04
CA ALA A 262 -7.76 25.23 -20.50
C ALA A 262 -8.83 26.19 -21.06
N GLY A 263 -9.42 27.04 -20.21
CA GLY A 263 -10.51 27.94 -20.57
C GLY A 263 -11.88 27.23 -20.65
N THR A 264 -12.96 28.01 -20.69
CA THR A 264 -14.35 27.48 -20.66
C THR A 264 -14.90 27.11 -22.03
N GLU A 265 -14.35 27.68 -23.12
CA GLU A 265 -14.90 27.55 -24.47
C GLU A 265 -14.21 26.46 -25.31
N ASN A 266 -13.06 25.95 -24.86
CA ASN A 266 -12.25 25.00 -25.63
C ASN A 266 -12.32 23.59 -25.04
N VAL A 267 -13.35 22.83 -25.44
CA VAL A 267 -13.57 21.45 -25.01
C VAL A 267 -12.38 20.54 -25.33
N ASP A 268 -11.72 20.75 -26.48
CA ASP A 268 -10.58 19.92 -26.87
C ASP A 268 -9.38 20.09 -25.94
N GLN A 269 -9.06 21.33 -25.58
CA GLN A 269 -7.99 21.60 -24.63
C GLN A 269 -8.34 21.09 -23.23
N GLN A 270 -9.62 21.13 -22.83
CA GLN A 270 -10.07 20.54 -21.56
C GLN A 270 -9.88 19.01 -21.56
N ILE A 271 -10.23 18.32 -22.66
CA ILE A 271 -10.02 16.88 -22.81
C ILE A 271 -8.52 16.57 -22.77
N ASP A 272 -7.70 17.26 -23.55
CA ASP A 272 -6.24 17.05 -23.56
C ASP A 272 -5.64 17.24 -22.17
N ARG A 273 -6.10 18.27 -21.44
CA ARG A 273 -5.65 18.53 -20.08
C ARG A 273 -6.08 17.44 -19.10
N ALA A 274 -7.30 16.90 -19.24
CA ALA A 274 -7.78 15.79 -18.41
C ALA A 274 -6.90 14.55 -18.59
N PHE A 275 -6.57 14.19 -19.83
CA PHE A 275 -5.69 13.06 -20.14
C PHE A 275 -4.27 13.26 -19.60
N GLN A 276 -3.72 14.48 -19.68
CA GLN A 276 -2.42 14.78 -19.09
C GLN A 276 -2.42 14.65 -17.56
N LEU A 277 -3.48 15.12 -16.89
CA LEU A 277 -3.57 15.08 -15.43
C LEU A 277 -3.81 13.66 -14.89
N LEU A 278 -4.66 12.88 -15.56
CA LEU A 278 -5.08 11.57 -15.07
C LEU A 278 -4.19 10.43 -15.57
N TYR A 279 -3.74 10.48 -16.83
CA TYR A 279 -3.04 9.38 -17.50
C TYR A 279 -1.64 9.74 -18.00
N SER A 280 -1.18 10.98 -17.77
CA SER A 280 0.16 11.45 -18.16
C SER A 280 0.47 11.31 -19.67
N ARG A 281 -0.56 11.38 -20.53
CA ARG A 281 -0.42 11.32 -21.99
C ARG A 281 -1.48 12.17 -22.71
N ALA A 282 -1.38 12.27 -24.03
CA ALA A 282 -2.44 12.83 -24.86
C ALA A 282 -3.54 11.78 -25.16
N PRO A 283 -4.79 12.21 -25.41
CA PRO A 283 -5.83 11.31 -25.89
C PRO A 283 -5.53 10.83 -27.30
N ARG A 284 -5.95 9.61 -27.62
CA ARG A 284 -6.03 9.11 -29.00
C ARG A 284 -7.24 9.74 -29.68
N ALA A 285 -7.26 9.75 -31.02
CA ALA A 285 -8.36 10.34 -31.79
C ALA A 285 -9.74 9.75 -31.42
N GLU A 286 -9.82 8.44 -31.18
CA GLU A 286 -11.05 7.76 -30.75
C GLU A 286 -11.50 8.19 -29.35
N GLU A 287 -10.54 8.34 -28.43
CA GLU A 287 -10.81 8.78 -27.05
C GLU A 287 -11.26 10.23 -27.00
N GLN A 288 -10.62 11.09 -27.80
CA GLN A 288 -11.01 12.49 -27.94
C GLN A 288 -12.43 12.60 -28.50
N GLN A 289 -12.76 11.83 -29.54
CA GLN A 289 -14.10 11.82 -30.10
C GLN A 289 -15.14 11.28 -29.10
N ALA A 290 -14.85 10.20 -28.38
CA ALA A 290 -15.73 9.66 -27.36
C ALA A 290 -15.97 10.66 -26.20
N ALA A 291 -14.91 11.35 -25.77
CA ALA A 291 -14.99 12.39 -24.75
C ALA A 291 -15.87 13.57 -25.20
N ARG A 292 -15.72 14.04 -26.45
CA ARG A 292 -16.60 15.07 -27.03
C ARG A 292 -18.05 14.63 -27.04
N THR A 293 -18.32 13.40 -27.48
CA THR A 293 -19.68 12.85 -27.52
C THR A 293 -20.30 12.81 -26.13
N LEU A 294 -19.54 12.38 -25.10
CA LEU A 294 -20.02 12.35 -23.73
C LEU A 294 -20.30 13.75 -23.17
N ILE A 295 -19.38 14.71 -23.35
CA ILE A 295 -19.57 16.09 -22.91
C ILE A 295 -20.81 16.70 -23.57
N ALA A 296 -21.00 16.48 -24.88
CA ALA A 296 -22.16 17.01 -25.60
C ALA A 296 -23.49 16.37 -25.17
N ALA A 297 -23.48 15.10 -24.76
CA ALA A 297 -24.66 14.39 -24.27
C ALA A 297 -24.96 14.65 -22.78
N SER A 298 -23.98 15.15 -22.03
CA SER A 298 -24.07 15.41 -20.59
C SER A 298 -23.30 16.69 -20.26
N ASP A 299 -22.13 16.59 -19.63
CA ASP A 299 -21.30 17.72 -19.23
C ASP A 299 -19.84 17.27 -19.01
N LEU A 300 -18.99 18.22 -18.63
CA LEU A 300 -17.57 17.97 -18.34
C LEU A 300 -17.39 17.15 -17.06
N GLU A 301 -18.25 17.34 -16.08
CA GLU A 301 -18.30 16.62 -14.81
C GLU A 301 -18.53 15.12 -15.03
N ALA A 302 -19.41 14.74 -15.96
CA ALA A 302 -19.66 13.37 -16.38
C ALA A 302 -18.42 12.73 -17.01
N LEU A 303 -17.68 13.47 -17.85
CA LEU A 303 -16.40 13.00 -18.36
C LEU A 303 -15.40 12.79 -17.22
N CYS A 304 -15.25 13.75 -16.32
CA CYS A 304 -14.34 13.65 -15.16
C CYS A 304 -14.66 12.43 -14.31
N ARG A 305 -15.95 12.20 -14.02
CA ARG A 305 -16.43 11.02 -13.28
C ARG A 305 -16.11 9.70 -14.00
N ALA A 306 -16.31 9.65 -15.31
CA ALA A 306 -16.01 8.47 -16.12
C ALA A 306 -14.51 8.16 -16.14
N MET A 307 -13.67 9.18 -16.32
CA MET A 307 -12.21 9.02 -16.35
C MET A 307 -11.63 8.62 -14.98
N ILE A 308 -12.19 9.17 -13.89
CA ILE A 308 -11.83 8.77 -12.52
C ILE A 308 -12.12 7.28 -12.26
N ASN A 309 -13.16 6.73 -12.88
CA ASN A 309 -13.53 5.32 -12.73
C ASN A 309 -12.87 4.39 -13.77
N SER A 310 -11.85 4.86 -14.49
CA SER A 310 -11.17 4.05 -15.50
C SER A 310 -10.10 3.13 -14.90
N ASN A 311 -9.80 2.04 -15.60
CA ASN A 311 -8.68 1.17 -15.23
C ASN A 311 -7.34 1.89 -15.36
N GLU A 312 -7.18 2.78 -16.34
CA GLU A 312 -5.92 3.49 -16.59
C GLU A 312 -5.53 4.43 -15.43
N LEU A 313 -6.50 4.90 -14.63
CA LEU A 313 -6.19 5.64 -13.40
C LEU A 313 -5.74 4.73 -12.23
N ILE A 314 -6.26 3.51 -12.19
CA ILE A 314 -6.16 2.62 -11.01
C ILE A 314 -4.99 1.64 -11.13
N TYR A 315 -4.52 1.35 -12.33
CA TYR A 315 -3.40 0.44 -12.58
C TYR A 315 -2.15 1.21 -12.99
N LEU A 316 -1.03 0.88 -12.36
CA LEU A 316 0.31 1.31 -12.77
C LEU A 316 0.92 0.21 -13.65
N ASP A 317 1.38 0.60 -14.83
CA ASP A 317 2.03 -0.25 -15.83
C ASP A 317 3.31 0.39 -16.37
#